data_AF-A0A0E9WWY9-F1
#
_entry.id   AF-A0A0E9WWY9-F1
#
_cell.length_a   1.000
_cell.length_b   1.000
_cell.length_c   1.000
_cell.angle_alpha   90.00
_cell.angle_beta   90.00
_cell.angle_gamma   90.00
#
_symmetry.space_group_name_H-M   'P 1'
#
loop_
_entity.id
_entity.type
_entity.pdbx_description
1 polymer ?
#
loop_
_entity_poly.entity_id
_entity_poly.type
_entity_poly.pdbx_seq_one_letter_code
_entity_poly.pdbx_strand_id
1 'polypeptide(L)'
;MCYGNYNSVITQDAMIRLMAILIDDDTKEMFNKTRTIVLEDPEINIRILGEPKENRQLTAELSLQNPLPEPLMKCTFSVGGANLTDGKTITETVESVGPRETTTVKIRFTPTYVGLRKLVVDFSSDKLSNIKGYKNVIVGK
;
A
#
# COMPACT_ATOMS: atom_id res chain seq x y z
N MET A 1 -16.06 11.65 13.03
CA MET A 1 -15.07 10.65 13.46
C MET A 1 -13.73 11.08 12.91
N CYS A 2 -12.73 11.31 13.77
CA CYS A 2 -11.38 11.71 13.37
C CYS A 2 -10.39 10.57 13.58
N TYR A 3 -9.19 10.71 12.99
CA TYR A 3 -8.11 9.71 13.07
C TYR A 3 -7.81 9.27 14.52
N GLY A 4 -7.74 10.22 15.45
CA GLY A 4 -7.47 9.94 16.86
C GLY A 4 -8.52 9.08 17.57
N ASN A 5 -9.72 8.89 16.99
CA ASN A 5 -10.73 8.00 17.56
C ASN A 5 -10.46 6.52 17.29
N TYR A 6 -9.70 6.17 16.25
CA TYR A 6 -9.56 4.78 15.79
C TYR A 6 -8.11 4.32 15.59
N ASN A 7 -7.11 5.22 15.57
CA ASN A 7 -5.75 4.87 15.20
C ASN A 7 -5.10 3.74 16.04
N SER A 8 -5.46 3.61 17.31
CA SER A 8 -4.89 2.64 18.24
C SER A 8 -5.58 1.28 18.21
N VAL A 9 -6.74 1.18 17.56
CA VAL A 9 -7.61 -0.01 17.58
C VAL A 9 -7.98 -0.50 16.18
N ILE A 10 -7.67 0.26 15.12
CA ILE A 10 -7.92 -0.15 13.74
C ILE A 10 -7.09 -1.38 13.39
N THR A 11 -7.73 -2.35 12.75
CA THR A 11 -7.11 -3.60 12.30
C THR A 11 -6.59 -3.48 10.87
N GLN A 12 -5.80 -4.46 10.44
CA GLN A 12 -5.17 -4.48 9.11
C GLN A 12 -6.15 -4.53 7.94
N ASP A 13 -7.40 -4.90 8.17
CA ASP A 13 -8.50 -4.87 7.19
C ASP A 13 -9.08 -3.46 6.99
N ALA A 14 -8.64 -2.49 7.79
CA ALA A 14 -9.00 -1.08 7.71
C ALA A 14 -10.53 -0.84 7.76
N MET A 15 -11.25 -1.67 8.52
CA MET A 15 -12.72 -1.60 8.62
C MET A 15 -13.19 -0.96 9.93
N ILE A 16 -14.17 -0.06 9.82
CA ILE A 16 -14.89 0.52 10.96
C ILE A 16 -16.37 0.14 10.86
N ARG A 17 -16.90 -0.51 11.91
CA ARG A 17 -18.31 -0.89 11.98
C ARG A 17 -19.11 0.14 12.78
N LEU A 18 -20.02 0.82 12.10
CA LEU A 18 -20.96 1.78 12.70
C LEU A 18 -22.31 1.10 12.93
N MET A 19 -22.84 1.21 14.15
CA MET A 19 -24.18 0.75 14.51
C MET A 19 -25.01 1.94 14.98
N ALA A 20 -26.17 2.15 14.35
CA ALA A 20 -27.19 3.08 14.81
C ALA A 20 -28.31 2.27 15.45
N ILE A 21 -28.75 2.68 16.63
CA ILE A 21 -29.89 2.10 17.35
C ILE A 21 -30.91 3.21 17.54
N LEU A 22 -32.15 2.95 17.16
CA LEU A 22 -33.32 3.78 17.42
C LEU A 22 -34.23 3.00 18.37
N ILE A 23 -34.68 3.67 19.43
CA ILE A 23 -35.68 3.14 20.35
C ILE A 23 -36.87 4.07 20.24
N ASP A 24 -38.01 3.53 19.84
CA ASP A 24 -39.28 4.24 19.83
C ASP A 24 -39.78 4.38 21.27
N ASP A 25 -40.06 5.60 21.72
CA ASP A 25 -40.45 5.82 23.13
C ASP A 25 -41.90 5.42 23.41
N ASP A 26 -42.78 5.40 22.42
CA ASP A 26 -44.18 5.03 22.60
C ASP A 26 -44.35 3.52 22.57
N THR A 27 -43.77 2.85 21.56
CA THR A 27 -43.92 1.39 21.37
C THR A 27 -42.86 0.58 22.10
N LYS A 28 -41.77 1.23 22.56
CA LYS A 28 -40.55 0.58 23.08
C LYS A 28 -39.88 -0.36 22.07
N GLU A 29 -40.23 -0.27 20.79
CA GLU A 29 -39.58 -1.03 19.74
C GLU A 29 -38.15 -0.53 19.50
N MET A 30 -37.24 -1.47 19.24
CA MET A 30 -35.84 -1.18 18.94
C MET A 30 -35.54 -1.51 17.48
N PHE A 31 -35.07 -0.51 16.75
CA PHE A 31 -34.55 -0.66 15.40
C PHE A 31 -33.04 -0.50 15.42
N ASN A 32 -32.33 -1.29 14.64
CA ASN A 32 -30.90 -1.09 14.45
C ASN A 32 -30.53 -1.11 12.97
N LYS A 33 -29.47 -0.38 12.65
CA LYS A 33 -28.85 -0.42 11.34
C LYS A 33 -27.35 -0.41 11.50
N THR A 34 -26.69 -1.35 10.83
CA THR A 34 -25.23 -1.46 10.82
C THR A 34 -24.69 -1.11 9.45
N ARG A 35 -23.59 -0.35 9.42
CA ARG A 35 -22.82 -0.05 8.22
C ARG A 35 -21.34 -0.29 8.49
N THR A 36 -20.66 -0.94 7.55
CA THR A 36 -19.19 -1.05 7.56
C THR A 36 -18.61 0.03 6.65
N ILE A 37 -17.59 0.72 7.15
CA ILE A 37 -16.79 1.72 6.44
C ILE A 37 -15.41 1.10 6.22
N VAL A 38 -14.93 1.09 4.98
CA VAL A 38 -13.57 0.67 4.65
C VAL A 38 -12.75 1.93 4.41
N LEU A 39 -11.60 2.05 5.08
CA LEU A 39 -10.67 3.15 4.84
C LEU A 39 -9.90 2.90 3.54
N GLU A 40 -9.69 3.94 2.75
CA GLU A 40 -8.92 3.84 1.52
C GLU A 40 -7.42 3.85 1.79
N ASP A 41 -6.71 2.93 1.14
CA ASP A 41 -5.25 2.87 1.17
C ASP A 41 -4.63 3.99 0.31
N PRO A 42 -3.48 4.57 0.73
CA PRO A 42 -2.73 5.46 -0.13
C PRO A 42 -2.19 4.75 -1.38
N GLU A 43 -2.10 5.46 -2.50
CA GLU A 43 -1.57 4.90 -3.74
C GLU A 43 -0.02 4.86 -3.73
N ILE A 44 0.53 3.73 -4.18
CA ILE A 44 1.96 3.61 -4.49
C ILE A 44 2.16 3.97 -5.97
N ASN A 45 2.87 5.06 -6.21
CA ASN A 45 3.28 5.45 -7.56
C ASN A 45 4.49 4.61 -7.99
N ILE A 46 4.36 3.90 -9.13
CA ILE A 46 5.39 2.99 -9.65
C ILE A 46 5.85 3.48 -11.03
N ARG A 47 7.13 3.87 -11.13
CA ARG A 47 7.78 4.29 -12.38
C ARG A 47 8.92 3.35 -12.72
N ILE A 48 8.94 2.83 -13.95
CA ILE A 48 10.04 1.99 -14.44
C ILE A 48 11.00 2.87 -15.23
N LEU A 49 12.26 2.89 -14.81
CA LEU A 49 13.35 3.63 -15.42
C LEU A 49 14.28 2.66 -16.16
N GLY A 50 14.64 3.05 -17.39
CA GLY A 50 15.42 2.22 -18.30
C GLY A 50 14.56 1.50 -19.34
N GLU A 51 15.23 0.90 -20.31
CA GLU A 51 14.58 0.16 -21.40
C GLU A 51 14.35 -1.30 -20.97
N PRO A 52 13.09 -1.78 -20.89
CA PRO A 52 12.80 -3.13 -20.44
C PRO A 52 13.23 -4.16 -21.47
N LYS A 53 14.40 -4.77 -21.23
CA LYS A 53 14.96 -5.84 -22.04
C LYS A 53 15.38 -7.01 -21.17
N GLU A 54 15.32 -8.20 -21.75
CA GLU A 54 15.80 -9.42 -21.10
C GLU A 54 17.28 -9.26 -20.69
N ASN A 55 17.61 -9.72 -19.49
CA ASN A 55 18.95 -9.67 -18.89
C ASN A 55 19.55 -8.25 -18.76
N ARG A 56 18.72 -7.20 -18.85
CA ARG A 56 19.14 -5.80 -18.65
C ARG A 56 18.61 -5.25 -17.34
N GLN A 57 19.48 -4.70 -16.51
CA GLN A 57 19.09 -4.08 -15.25
C GLN A 57 18.12 -2.91 -15.49
N LEU A 58 17.01 -2.93 -14.75
CA LEU A 58 16.00 -1.88 -14.65
C LEU A 58 16.00 -1.27 -13.25
N THR A 59 15.41 -0.09 -13.13
CA THR A 59 15.14 0.53 -11.83
C THR A 59 13.65 0.84 -11.70
N ALA A 60 13.02 0.36 -10.65
CA ALA A 60 11.70 0.82 -10.22
C ALA A 60 11.88 1.98 -9.24
N GLU A 61 11.37 3.15 -9.60
CA GLU A 61 11.19 4.28 -8.70
C GLU A 61 9.80 4.19 -8.09
N LEU A 62 9.74 4.03 -6.77
CA LEU A 62 8.52 3.86 -5.98
C LEU A 62 8.33 5.08 -5.10
N SER A 63 7.13 5.64 -5.07
CA SER A 63 6.83 6.75 -4.16
C SER A 63 5.45 6.64 -3.53
N LEU A 64 5.36 7.00 -2.26
CA LEU A 64 4.13 7.01 -1.46
C LEU A 64 4.11 8.27 -0.61
N GLN A 65 2.95 8.93 -0.56
CA GLN A 65 2.71 10.04 0.36
C GLN A 65 2.14 9.50 1.66
N ASN A 66 2.68 9.93 2.80
CA ASN A 66 2.13 9.63 4.12
C ASN A 66 0.75 10.31 4.30
N PRO A 67 -0.37 9.55 4.35
CA PRO A 67 -1.70 10.12 4.53
C PRO A 67 -2.01 10.52 5.99
N LEU A 68 -1.13 10.19 6.95
CA LEU A 68 -1.38 10.42 8.36
C LEU A 68 -0.90 11.81 8.80
N PRO A 69 -1.52 12.39 9.85
CA PRO A 69 -1.07 13.63 10.46
C PRO A 69 0.15 13.46 11.38
N GLU A 70 0.75 12.27 11.40
CA GLU A 70 1.89 11.90 12.25
C GLU A 70 2.93 11.11 11.43
N PRO A 71 4.21 11.05 11.86
CA PRO A 71 5.24 10.37 11.09
C PRO A 71 5.04 8.85 11.06
N LEU A 72 5.41 8.25 9.93
CA LEU A 72 5.56 6.81 9.79
C LEU A 72 7.00 6.41 10.11
N MET A 73 7.19 5.27 10.76
CA MET A 73 8.49 4.73 11.13
C MET A 73 8.69 3.36 10.47
N LYS A 74 9.96 3.00 10.20
CA LYS A 74 10.35 1.70 9.63
C LYS A 74 9.62 1.39 8.30
N CYS A 75 9.50 2.41 7.45
CA CYS A 75 8.82 2.33 6.17
C CYS A 75 9.59 1.42 5.21
N THR A 76 9.00 0.31 4.83
CA THR A 76 9.63 -0.72 3.99
C THR A 76 8.84 -0.89 2.70
N PHE A 77 9.51 -0.69 1.57
CA PHE A 77 9.01 -1.06 0.25
C PHE A 77 9.54 -2.44 -0.11
N SER A 78 8.65 -3.33 -0.53
CA SER A 78 8.98 -4.67 -1.00
C SER A 78 8.54 -4.84 -2.44
N VAL A 79 9.40 -5.37 -3.29
CA VAL A 79 9.14 -5.58 -4.72
C VAL A 79 9.37 -7.03 -5.10
N GLY A 80 8.43 -7.60 -5.84
CA GLY A 80 8.57 -8.94 -6.40
C GLY A 80 7.92 -9.05 -7.78
N GLY A 81 8.42 -9.99 -8.58
CA GLY A 81 7.80 -10.31 -9.87
C GLY A 81 8.43 -11.52 -10.51
N ALA A 82 7.59 -12.49 -10.92
CA ALA A 82 8.07 -13.66 -11.66
C ALA A 82 8.80 -13.22 -12.94
N ASN A 83 10.02 -13.71 -13.11
CA ASN A 83 10.93 -13.34 -14.21
C ASN A 83 11.30 -11.84 -14.30
N LEU A 84 11.04 -11.06 -13.23
CA LEU A 84 11.53 -9.69 -13.07
C LEU A 84 12.58 -9.61 -11.97
N THR A 85 12.35 -10.30 -10.86
CA THR A 85 13.23 -10.31 -9.68
C THR A 85 13.82 -11.69 -9.41
N ASP A 86 13.76 -12.61 -10.39
CA ASP A 86 14.21 -14.00 -10.24
C ASP A 86 13.54 -14.72 -9.05
N GLY A 87 12.27 -14.41 -8.80
CA GLY A 87 11.50 -14.96 -7.67
C GLY A 87 11.89 -14.41 -6.30
N LYS A 88 12.86 -13.49 -6.21
CA LYS A 88 13.29 -12.85 -4.96
C LYS A 88 12.43 -11.63 -4.66
N THR A 89 12.18 -11.38 -3.37
CA THR A 89 11.64 -10.11 -2.91
C THR A 89 12.80 -9.18 -2.61
N ILE A 90 12.78 -7.99 -3.19
CA ILE A 90 13.79 -6.95 -2.97
C ILE A 90 13.16 -5.88 -2.07
N THR A 91 13.84 -5.52 -0.99
CA THR A 91 13.32 -4.59 0.01
C THR A 91 14.20 -3.36 0.18
N GLU A 92 13.59 -2.20 0.33
CA GLU A 92 14.25 -0.94 0.71
C GLU A 92 13.53 -0.32 1.91
N THR A 93 14.28 0.11 2.91
CA THR A 93 13.74 0.67 4.16
C THR A 93 14.16 2.12 4.31
N VAL A 94 13.20 2.97 4.67
CA VAL A 94 13.38 4.36 5.07
C VAL A 94 13.04 4.46 6.56
N GLU A 95 13.90 5.11 7.34
CA GLU A 95 13.76 5.17 8.80
C GLU A 95 12.46 5.84 9.25
N SER A 96 12.16 7.00 8.65
CA SER A 96 10.96 7.78 8.94
C SER A 96 10.48 8.57 7.73
N VAL A 97 9.15 8.78 7.65
CA VAL A 97 8.51 9.67 6.68
C VAL A 97 7.60 10.62 7.45
N GLY A 98 7.82 11.92 7.29
CA GLY A 98 7.08 12.96 8.01
C GLY A 98 5.59 12.99 7.67
N PRO A 99 4.77 13.70 8.48
CA PRO A 99 3.35 13.90 8.20
C PRO A 99 3.16 14.54 6.82
N ARG A 100 2.28 13.97 5.99
CA ARG A 100 1.98 14.46 4.62
C ARG A 100 3.16 14.49 3.64
N GLU A 101 4.32 13.99 4.04
CA GLU A 101 5.52 13.91 3.22
C GLU A 101 5.45 12.76 2.22
N THR A 102 6.06 12.94 1.06
CA THR A 102 6.24 11.88 0.06
C THR A 102 7.63 11.30 0.15
N THR A 103 7.71 10.00 0.36
CA THR A 103 8.98 9.26 0.26
C THR A 103 9.14 8.66 -1.12
N THR A 104 10.38 8.57 -1.61
CA THR A 104 10.71 7.93 -2.89
C THR A 104 11.93 7.04 -2.73
N VAL A 105 11.85 5.79 -3.20
CA VAL A 105 12.96 4.82 -3.20
C VAL A 105 13.20 4.29 -4.61
N LYS A 106 14.41 3.80 -4.86
CA LYS A 106 14.82 3.21 -6.15
C LYS A 106 15.29 1.78 -5.93
N ILE A 107 14.58 0.83 -6.52
CA ILE A 107 14.89 -0.60 -6.45
C ILE A 107 15.37 -1.09 -7.81
N ARG A 108 16.52 -1.76 -7.82
CA ARG A 108 17.08 -2.35 -9.06
C ARG A 108 16.67 -3.81 -9.19
N PHE A 109 16.28 -4.21 -10.38
CA PHE A 109 15.93 -5.60 -10.71
C PHE A 109 16.31 -5.92 -12.16
N THR A 110 16.42 -7.21 -12.50
CA THR A 110 16.85 -7.63 -13.83
C THR A 110 15.86 -8.66 -14.37
N PRO A 111 15.06 -8.30 -15.39
CA PRO A 111 14.16 -9.25 -16.06
C PRO A 111 14.94 -10.41 -16.69
N THR A 112 14.44 -11.62 -16.51
CA THR A 112 15.08 -12.84 -17.02
C THR A 112 14.29 -13.49 -18.17
N TYR A 113 13.13 -12.94 -18.52
CA TYR A 113 12.30 -13.48 -19.60
C TYR A 113 11.45 -12.41 -20.29
N VAL A 114 11.38 -12.46 -21.62
CA VAL A 114 10.59 -11.57 -22.48
C VAL A 114 9.06 -11.63 -22.27
N GLY A 115 8.36 -10.60 -22.73
CA GLY A 115 6.90 -10.52 -22.75
C GLY A 115 6.30 -9.72 -21.60
N LEU A 116 4.98 -9.82 -21.43
CA LEU A 116 4.25 -9.13 -20.37
C LEU A 116 4.55 -9.75 -19.01
N ARG A 117 4.99 -8.92 -18.07
CA ARG A 117 5.32 -9.29 -16.69
C ARG A 117 4.65 -8.32 -15.72
N LYS A 118 4.39 -8.79 -14.49
CA LYS A 118 3.78 -7.98 -13.43
C LYS A 118 4.78 -7.77 -12.30
N LEU A 119 5.10 -6.51 -12.04
CA LEU A 119 5.85 -6.08 -10.87
C LEU A 119 4.84 -5.77 -9.76
N VAL A 120 4.93 -6.48 -8.65
CA VAL A 120 4.07 -6.28 -7.46
C VAL A 120 4.89 -5.56 -6.40
N VAL A 121 4.26 -4.59 -5.75
CA VAL A 121 4.86 -3.74 -4.73
C VAL A 121 3.99 -3.79 -3.48
N ASP A 122 4.63 -3.90 -2.32
CA ASP A 122 4.01 -3.76 -1.00
C ASP A 122 4.74 -2.66 -0.22
N PHE A 123 4.00 -1.86 0.53
CA PHE A 123 4.52 -0.91 1.50
C PHE A 123 3.95 -1.21 2.89
N SER A 124 4.85 -1.23 3.87
CA SER A 124 4.52 -1.42 5.28
C SER A 124 5.36 -0.55 6.20
N SER A 125 4.81 -0.16 7.34
CA SER A 125 5.40 0.71 8.37
C SER A 125 4.82 0.34 9.74
N ASP A 126 5.16 1.10 10.78
CA ASP A 126 4.58 0.94 12.12
C ASP A 126 3.06 1.21 12.18
N LYS A 127 2.51 2.07 11.31
CA LYS A 127 1.08 2.50 11.35
C LYS A 127 0.27 2.17 10.10
N LEU A 128 0.92 2.05 8.95
CA LEU A 128 0.31 1.65 7.68
C LEU A 128 0.95 0.36 7.21
N SER A 129 0.14 -0.64 6.90
CA SER A 129 0.61 -1.96 6.48
C SER A 129 -0.23 -2.49 5.34
N ASN A 130 0.33 -3.39 4.54
CA ASN A 130 -0.37 -4.07 3.44
C ASN A 130 -0.85 -3.13 2.32
N ILE A 131 -0.19 -1.98 2.14
CA ILE A 131 -0.49 -1.08 1.03
C ILE A 131 0.10 -1.69 -0.24
N LYS A 132 -0.72 -2.03 -1.22
CA LYS A 132 -0.29 -2.79 -2.39
C LYS A 132 -0.43 -1.99 -3.67
N GLY A 133 0.54 -2.16 -4.56
CA GLY A 133 0.53 -1.62 -5.91
C GLY A 133 1.06 -2.64 -6.91
N TYR A 134 0.77 -2.42 -8.19
CA TYR A 134 1.41 -3.22 -9.24
C TYR A 134 1.60 -2.40 -10.51
N LYS A 135 2.57 -2.83 -11.32
CA LYS A 135 2.79 -2.29 -12.66
C LYS A 135 3.06 -3.42 -13.64
N ASN A 136 2.40 -3.37 -14.78
CA ASN A 136 2.72 -4.24 -15.91
C ASN A 136 3.96 -3.70 -16.65
N VAL A 137 4.91 -4.58 -16.93
CA VAL A 137 6.17 -4.30 -17.62
C VAL A 137 6.23 -5.20 -18.85
N ILE A 138 6.40 -4.62 -20.04
CA ILE A 138 6.57 -5.38 -21.29
C ILE A 138 8.06 -5.48 -21.55
N VAL A 139 8.63 -6.68 -21.40
CA VAL A 139 10.05 -6.94 -21.57
C VAL A 139 10.34 -7.33 -23.02
N GLY A 140 11.17 -6.55 -23.70
CA GLY A 140 11.67 -6.84 -25.03
C GLY A 140 12.86 -7.81 -25.03
N LYS A 141 13.26 -8.25 -26.22
CA LYS A 141 14.55 -8.93 -26.42
C LYS A 141 15.72 -7.97 -26.25
#